data_AF-A0A7S8HFN1-F1
#
_entry.id   AF-A0A7S8HFN1-F1
#
_cell.length_a   1.000
_cell.length_b   1.000
_cell.length_c   1.000
_cell.angle_alpha   90.00
_cell.angle_beta   90.00
_cell.angle_gamma   90.00
#
_symmetry.space_group_name_H-M   'P 1'
#
loop_
_entity.id
_entity.type
_entity.pdbx_description
1 polymer ?
#
loop_
_entity_poly.entity_id
_entity_poly.type
_entity_poly.pdbx_seq_one_letter_code
_entity_poly.pdbx_strand_id
1 'polypeptide(L)'
;MSKRKKPKFRVGEEVVIVIYGTVGFITEIKTIDGKYLYEINHSEGLFKEQVLIPVSEYEGSLVEREQIDIEYKFFFGDIVQVTGYGQDLFKVVGFRTEIWRYKEDAWEDVIYELTRMTDGDWLEADEEEITLIADAEQADVLTSKYGIQFPVQETKTPKKQVVFPVQRYAGKVAVDKLLDAYNDYRTLYKMFGDEKYEKMLRTILKQLKKLSSENEHA
;
A
#
# COMPACT_ATOMS: atom_id res chain seq x y z
N MET A 1 6.90 -54.25 -10.21
CA MET A 1 6.57 -53.65 -8.90
C MET A 1 7.45 -52.43 -8.69
N SER A 2 6.89 -51.22 -8.74
CA SER A 2 7.66 -49.97 -8.58
C SER A 2 8.13 -49.86 -7.12
N LYS A 3 9.44 -49.70 -6.91
CA LYS A 3 10.01 -49.47 -5.58
C LYS A 3 9.36 -48.22 -4.99
N ARG A 4 8.55 -48.37 -3.93
CA ARG A 4 8.05 -47.23 -3.14
C ARG A 4 9.28 -46.43 -2.70
N LYS A 5 9.36 -45.16 -3.10
CA LYS A 5 10.37 -44.23 -2.59
C LYS A 5 10.24 -44.24 -1.07
N LYS A 6 11.36 -44.29 -0.35
CA LYS A 6 11.36 -44.17 1.12
C LYS A 6 11.44 -42.69 1.48
N PRO A 7 10.88 -42.25 2.63
CA PRO A 7 11.09 -40.89 3.10
C PRO A 7 12.58 -40.65 3.34
N LYS A 8 13.08 -39.47 2.96
CA LYS A 8 14.47 -39.07 3.18
C LYS A 8 14.79 -38.92 4.67
N PHE A 9 13.84 -38.44 5.47
CA PHE A 9 14.02 -38.18 6.89
C PHE A 9 13.12 -39.05 7.78
N ARG A 10 13.39 -39.07 9.09
CA ARG A 10 12.67 -39.86 10.10
C ARG A 10 12.08 -38.98 11.20
N VAL A 11 11.02 -39.46 11.84
CA VAL A 11 10.49 -38.84 13.06
C VAL A 11 11.58 -38.81 14.13
N GLY A 12 11.75 -37.65 14.78
CA GLY A 12 12.80 -37.37 15.75
C GLY A 12 14.11 -36.84 15.15
N GLU A 13 14.24 -36.77 13.83
CA GLU A 13 15.43 -36.24 13.17
C GLU A 13 15.43 -34.71 13.19
N GLU A 14 16.61 -34.12 13.44
CA GLU A 14 16.83 -32.68 13.48
C GLU A 14 17.14 -32.16 12.07
N VAL A 15 16.36 -31.18 11.62
CA VAL A 15 16.44 -30.62 10.26
C VAL A 15 16.41 -29.10 10.30
N VAL A 16 17.04 -28.48 9.31
CA VAL A 16 16.90 -27.05 9.03
C VAL A 16 15.78 -26.87 8.01
N ILE A 17 14.81 -26.04 8.36
CA ILE A 17 13.79 -25.56 7.42
C ILE A 17 14.41 -24.43 6.61
N VAL A 18 14.88 -24.72 5.40
CA VAL A 18 15.70 -23.78 4.59
C VAL A 18 14.96 -22.46 4.32
N ILE A 19 13.65 -22.53 4.02
CA ILE A 19 12.83 -21.33 3.80
C ILE A 19 12.72 -20.44 5.06
N TYR A 20 12.84 -21.04 6.23
CA TYR A 20 12.68 -20.37 7.53
C TYR A 20 13.98 -20.30 8.34
N GLY A 21 15.13 -20.77 7.84
CA GLY A 21 16.42 -20.67 8.54
C GLY A 21 16.37 -21.18 9.99
N THR A 22 15.36 -21.97 10.33
CA THR A 22 15.06 -22.43 11.69
C THR A 22 15.37 -23.91 11.77
N VAL A 23 15.83 -24.33 12.94
CA VAL A 23 16.06 -25.73 13.27
C VAL A 23 14.80 -26.31 13.93
N GLY A 24 14.47 -27.55 13.62
CA GLY A 24 13.36 -28.25 14.25
C GLY A 24 13.47 -29.76 14.12
N PHE A 25 12.58 -30.45 14.83
CA PHE A 25 12.49 -31.91 14.83
C PHE A 25 11.27 -32.37 14.04
N ILE A 26 11.44 -33.42 13.24
CA ILE A 26 10.32 -34.04 12.54
C ILE A 26 9.42 -34.74 13.55
N THR A 27 8.17 -34.28 13.68
CA THR A 27 7.18 -34.85 14.59
C THR A 27 6.29 -35.88 13.92
N GLU A 28 5.98 -35.69 12.63
CA GLU A 28 5.13 -36.61 11.87
C GLU A 28 5.52 -36.65 10.38
N ILE A 29 5.22 -37.77 9.70
CA ILE A 29 5.43 -37.91 8.25
C ILE A 29 4.11 -38.36 7.61
N LYS A 30 3.57 -37.51 6.73
CA LYS A 30 2.33 -37.74 5.98
C LYS A 30 2.65 -38.04 4.52
N THR A 31 1.83 -38.90 3.91
CA THR A 31 1.94 -39.21 2.47
C THR A 31 0.73 -38.65 1.74
N ILE A 32 0.94 -37.66 0.87
CA ILE A 32 -0.11 -37.04 0.04
C ILE A 32 0.34 -37.11 -1.42
N ASP A 33 -0.49 -37.64 -2.32
CA ASP A 33 -0.20 -37.82 -3.76
C ASP A 33 1.14 -38.52 -4.05
N GLY A 34 1.49 -39.51 -3.23
CA GLY A 34 2.74 -40.26 -3.35
C GLY A 34 4.00 -39.46 -2.99
N LYS A 35 3.85 -38.28 -2.39
CA LYS A 35 4.94 -37.45 -1.84
C LYS A 35 4.94 -37.50 -0.32
N TYR A 36 6.13 -37.49 0.26
CA TYR A 36 6.30 -37.35 1.70
C TYR A 36 6.27 -35.88 2.09
N LEU A 37 5.46 -35.60 3.11
CA LEU A 37 5.34 -34.32 3.77
C LEU A 37 5.69 -34.51 5.24
N TYR A 38 6.38 -33.54 5.81
CA TYR A 38 6.97 -33.63 7.14
C TYR A 38 6.36 -32.56 8.03
N GLU A 39 5.86 -32.95 9.19
CA GLU A 39 5.45 -32.03 10.25
C GLU A 39 6.67 -31.76 11.15
N ILE A 40 6.85 -30.50 11.57
CA ILE A 40 8.00 -30.08 12.35
C ILE A 40 7.53 -29.37 13.61
N ASN A 41 8.09 -29.72 14.77
CA ASN A 41 7.79 -29.12 16.07
C ASN A 41 6.29 -29.03 16.41
N HIS A 42 5.47 -30.00 15.97
CA HIS A 42 4.00 -29.97 16.13
C HIS A 42 3.34 -28.74 15.49
N SER A 43 3.96 -28.16 14.45
CA SER A 43 3.36 -27.08 13.69
C SER A 43 2.16 -27.57 12.88
N GLU A 44 1.19 -26.68 12.63
CA GLU A 44 0.03 -26.99 11.79
C GLU A 44 0.40 -27.19 10.31
N GLY A 45 1.60 -26.77 9.91
CA GLY A 45 2.10 -26.81 8.54
C GLY A 45 2.84 -28.10 8.17
N LEU A 46 2.80 -28.44 6.89
CA LEU A 46 3.51 -29.59 6.31
C LEU A 46 4.59 -29.14 5.33
N PHE A 47 5.80 -29.64 5.52
CA PHE A 47 6.98 -29.30 4.73
C PHE A 47 7.27 -30.36 3.67
N LYS A 48 7.66 -29.90 2.48
CA LYS A 48 8.16 -30.78 1.41
C LYS A 48 9.61 -31.13 1.68
N GLU A 49 10.01 -32.34 1.30
CA GLU A 49 11.39 -32.84 1.47
C GLU A 49 12.48 -31.86 0.96
N GLN A 50 12.20 -31.14 -0.12
CA GLN A 50 13.13 -30.22 -0.78
C GLN A 50 13.47 -28.95 0.03
N VAL A 51 12.66 -28.60 1.03
CA VAL A 51 12.89 -27.41 1.89
C VAL A 51 13.55 -27.78 3.22
N LEU A 52 13.96 -29.04 3.37
CA LEU A 52 14.59 -29.59 4.57
C LEU A 52 16.00 -30.07 4.25
N ILE A 53 16.94 -29.72 5.12
CA ILE A 53 18.33 -30.18 5.06
C ILE A 53 18.71 -30.74 6.44
N PRO A 54 19.43 -31.87 6.55
CA PRO A 54 19.98 -32.31 7.82
C PRO A 54 20.79 -31.19 8.47
N VAL A 55 20.67 -30.97 9.79
CA VAL A 55 21.47 -29.94 10.48
C VAL A 55 22.97 -30.11 10.24
N SER A 56 23.45 -31.35 10.17
CA SER A 56 24.85 -31.67 9.89
C SER A 56 25.33 -31.26 8.49
N GLU A 57 24.41 -31.10 7.53
CA GLU A 57 24.72 -30.73 6.14
C GLU A 57 24.44 -29.24 5.85
N TYR A 58 23.89 -28.51 6.82
CA TYR A 58 23.60 -27.09 6.66
C TYR A 58 24.87 -26.27 6.90
N GLU A 59 25.57 -25.95 5.82
CA GLU A 59 26.56 -24.87 5.80
C GLU A 59 25.81 -23.56 5.96
N GLY A 60 25.71 -23.08 7.21
CA GLY A 60 24.91 -21.91 7.56
C GLY A 60 25.08 -20.74 6.62
N SER A 61 24.11 -20.51 5.75
CA SER A 61 23.96 -19.22 5.10
C SER A 61 23.35 -18.27 6.11
N LEU A 62 23.99 -17.14 6.38
CA LEU A 62 23.32 -15.97 6.93
C LEU A 62 22.21 -15.60 5.95
N VAL A 63 21.02 -16.17 6.13
CA VAL A 63 19.83 -15.67 5.46
C VAL A 63 19.54 -14.35 6.17
N GLU A 64 20.02 -13.25 5.60
CA GLU A 64 19.60 -11.92 6.02
C GLU A 64 18.07 -11.90 5.92
N ARG A 65 17.44 -11.87 7.09
CA ARG A 65 16.00 -11.79 7.23
C ARG A 65 15.68 -10.37 7.61
N GLU A 66 14.90 -9.73 6.77
CA GLU A 66 14.25 -8.48 7.11
C GLU A 66 12.87 -8.81 7.68
N GLN A 67 12.60 -8.33 8.90
CA GLN A 67 11.26 -8.26 9.45
C GLN A 67 10.77 -6.83 9.27
N ILE A 68 9.60 -6.66 8.67
CA ILE A 68 8.98 -5.36 8.42
C ILE A 68 7.68 -5.34 9.21
N ASP A 69 7.59 -4.44 10.18
CA ASP A 69 6.39 -4.19 10.97
C ASP A 69 5.80 -2.84 10.53
N ILE A 70 4.64 -2.87 9.86
CA ILE A 70 3.98 -1.67 9.33
C ILE A 70 2.79 -1.33 10.24
N GLU A 71 2.75 -0.09 10.73
CA GLU A 71 1.64 0.42 11.53
C GLU A 71 0.81 1.39 10.70
N TYR A 72 -0.47 1.06 10.49
CA TYR A 72 -1.41 1.90 9.73
C TYR A 72 -2.19 2.83 10.67
N LYS A 73 -2.26 4.12 10.34
CA LYS A 73 -3.03 5.10 11.11
C LYS A 73 -4.52 5.10 10.80
N PHE A 74 -4.91 4.76 9.58
CA PHE A 74 -6.32 4.78 9.14
C PHE A 74 -6.73 3.43 8.58
N PHE A 75 -7.99 3.06 8.75
CA PHE A 75 -8.52 1.77 8.37
C PHE A 75 -9.70 1.91 7.41
N PHE A 76 -10.04 0.79 6.76
CA PHE A 76 -11.18 0.73 5.86
C PHE A 76 -12.45 1.25 6.54
N GLY A 77 -13.12 2.18 5.87
CA GLY A 77 -14.37 2.74 6.35
C GLY A 77 -14.24 4.02 7.17
N ASP A 78 -13.04 4.38 7.61
CA ASP A 78 -12.79 5.64 8.30
C ASP A 78 -13.18 6.83 7.41
N ILE A 79 -13.75 7.86 8.03
CA ILE A 79 -14.01 9.14 7.41
C ILE A 79 -12.86 10.08 7.75
N VAL A 80 -12.24 10.61 6.71
CA VAL A 80 -11.07 11.46 6.79
C VAL A 80 -11.25 12.74 5.98
N GLN A 81 -10.39 13.72 6.26
CA GLN A 81 -10.25 14.95 5.50
C GLN A 81 -8.84 15.03 4.92
N VAL A 82 -8.73 15.50 3.68
CA VAL A 82 -7.44 15.63 2.97
C VAL A 82 -7.05 17.09 2.86
N THR A 83 -5.79 17.39 3.15
CA THR A 83 -5.23 18.74 3.04
C THR A 83 -5.35 19.26 1.61
N GLY A 84 -5.83 20.50 1.45
CA GLY A 84 -6.03 21.12 0.13
C GLY A 84 -7.40 20.86 -0.52
N TYR A 85 -8.23 19.97 0.04
CA TYR A 85 -9.58 19.66 -0.47
C TYR A 85 -10.72 20.36 0.29
N GLY A 86 -10.41 21.42 1.04
CA GLY A 86 -11.42 22.24 1.71
C GLY A 86 -12.15 21.46 2.80
N GLN A 87 -13.49 21.43 2.75
CA GLN A 87 -14.34 20.72 3.72
C GLN A 87 -14.85 19.37 3.18
N ASP A 88 -14.35 18.93 2.03
CA ASP A 88 -14.74 17.65 1.46
C ASP A 88 -14.30 16.52 2.40
N LEU A 89 -15.21 15.58 2.63
CA LEU A 89 -14.96 14.37 3.42
C LEU A 89 -14.75 13.19 2.48
N PHE A 90 -13.89 12.27 2.91
CA PHE A 90 -13.53 11.10 2.16
C PHE A 90 -13.64 9.86 3.03
N LYS A 91 -13.99 8.74 2.41
CA LYS A 91 -13.98 7.41 3.04
C LYS A 91 -12.73 6.67 2.61
N VAL A 92 -12.02 6.06 3.55
CA VAL A 92 -10.89 5.15 3.26
C VAL A 92 -11.43 3.87 2.65
N VAL A 93 -11.01 3.56 1.42
CA VAL A 93 -11.44 2.37 0.67
C VAL A 93 -10.29 1.43 0.33
N GLY A 94 -9.05 1.88 0.51
CA GLY A 94 -7.83 1.12 0.26
C GLY A 94 -6.62 1.80 0.86
N PHE A 95 -5.52 1.06 1.01
CA PHE A 95 -4.20 1.60 1.26
C PHE A 95 -3.15 0.58 0.82
N ARG A 96 -1.95 1.07 0.50
CA ARG A 96 -0.80 0.25 0.15
C ARG A 96 0.46 0.81 0.80
N THR A 97 1.38 -0.09 1.12
CA THR A 97 2.73 0.29 1.53
C THR A 97 3.68 0.02 0.38
N GLU A 98 4.43 1.03 -0.01
CA GLU A 98 5.49 0.90 -0.99
C GLU A 98 6.83 0.89 -0.25
N ILE A 99 7.65 -0.13 -0.53
CA ILE A 99 8.90 -0.39 0.17
C ILE A 99 10.00 -0.54 -0.86
N TRP A 100 11.03 0.27 -0.75
CA TRP A 100 12.14 0.26 -1.68
C TRP A 100 13.46 0.05 -0.96
N ARG A 101 14.32 -0.74 -1.57
CA ARG A 101 15.65 -1.11 -1.06
C ARG A 101 16.67 -0.90 -2.16
N TYR A 102 17.67 -0.09 -1.87
CA TYR A 102 18.84 0.14 -2.69
C TYR A 102 20.07 -0.28 -1.91
N LYS A 103 21.21 -0.29 -2.58
CA LYS A 103 22.48 -0.69 -1.98
C LYS A 103 22.83 0.14 -0.73
N GLU A 104 22.43 1.41 -0.71
CA GLU A 104 22.82 2.38 0.33
C GLU A 104 21.62 3.15 0.93
N ASP A 105 20.41 2.94 0.39
CA ASP A 105 19.21 3.66 0.80
C ASP A 105 18.01 2.74 0.89
N ALA A 106 17.06 3.10 1.75
CA ALA A 106 15.77 2.47 1.86
C ALA A 106 14.71 3.54 2.12
N TRP A 107 13.53 3.36 1.54
CA TRP A 107 12.39 4.21 1.84
C TRP A 107 11.12 3.37 1.93
N GLU A 108 10.17 3.88 2.70
CA GLU A 108 8.89 3.28 2.98
C GLU A 108 7.85 4.39 2.94
N ASP A 109 6.72 4.12 2.27
CA ASP A 109 5.63 5.08 2.14
C ASP A 109 4.29 4.37 2.22
N VAL A 110 3.30 5.03 2.82
CA VAL A 110 1.93 4.52 2.96
C VAL A 110 0.97 5.46 2.23
N ILE A 111 0.34 4.92 1.19
CA ILE A 111 -0.56 5.66 0.31
C ILE A 111 -1.97 5.15 0.54
N TYR A 112 -2.89 6.05 0.89
CA TYR A 112 -4.29 5.73 1.11
C TYR A 112 -5.12 6.02 -0.14
N GLU A 113 -6.04 5.11 -0.44
CA GLU A 113 -7.05 5.25 -1.48
C GLU A 113 -8.37 5.67 -0.85
N LEU A 114 -8.88 6.80 -1.32
CA LEU A 114 -9.98 7.53 -0.72
C LEU A 114 -11.09 7.73 -1.74
N THR A 115 -12.34 7.71 -1.27
CA THR A 115 -13.52 8.03 -2.09
C THR A 115 -14.27 9.20 -1.47
N ARG A 116 -14.47 10.27 -2.23
CA ARG A 116 -15.18 11.47 -1.79
C ARG A 116 -16.64 11.15 -1.49
N MET A 117 -17.11 11.63 -0.34
CA MET A 117 -18.45 11.31 0.17
C MET A 117 -19.58 11.93 -0.65
N THR A 118 -19.32 13.05 -1.35
CA THR A 118 -20.35 13.83 -2.05
C THR A 118 -20.73 13.24 -3.41
N ASP A 119 -19.78 12.69 -4.15
CA ASP A 119 -19.99 12.20 -5.52
C ASP A 119 -19.26 10.89 -5.86
N GLY A 120 -18.45 10.36 -4.94
CA GLY A 120 -17.71 9.13 -5.15
C GLY A 120 -16.44 9.31 -5.97
N ASP A 121 -15.94 10.54 -6.18
CA ASP A 121 -14.66 10.76 -6.84
C ASP A 121 -13.52 10.12 -6.03
N TRP A 122 -12.59 9.48 -6.73
CA TRP A 122 -11.48 8.76 -6.11
C TRP A 122 -10.21 9.61 -6.05
N LEU A 123 -9.42 9.43 -4.99
CA LEU A 123 -8.18 10.15 -4.74
C LEU A 123 -7.16 9.24 -4.01
N GLU A 124 -5.88 9.42 -4.31
CA GLU A 124 -4.76 8.94 -3.48
C GLU A 124 -4.18 10.09 -2.66
N ALA A 125 -3.85 9.82 -1.41
CA ALA A 125 -3.21 10.77 -0.51
C ALA A 125 -2.20 10.07 0.41
N ASP A 126 -1.12 10.78 0.73
CA ASP A 126 -0.10 10.32 1.67
C ASP A 126 -0.63 10.39 3.10
N GLU A 127 -0.09 9.57 3.99
CA GLU A 127 -0.53 9.53 5.40
C GLU A 127 -0.47 10.90 6.08
N GLU A 128 0.51 11.75 5.73
CA GLU A 128 0.69 13.08 6.32
C GLU A 128 -0.37 14.10 5.88
N GLU A 129 -1.04 13.86 4.75
CA GLU A 129 -2.04 14.77 4.20
C GLU A 129 -3.44 14.53 4.79
N ILE A 130 -3.61 13.44 5.54
CA ILE A 130 -4.89 12.90 5.99
C ILE A 130 -5.12 13.18 7.47
N THR A 131 -6.31 13.65 7.79
CA THR A 131 -6.78 13.84 9.17
C THR A 131 -8.03 12.99 9.42
N LEU A 132 -8.00 12.15 10.46
CA LEU A 132 -9.16 11.36 10.88
C LEU A 132 -10.27 12.27 11.42
N ILE A 133 -11.49 12.08 10.93
CA ILE A 133 -12.69 12.76 11.41
C ILE A 133 -13.57 11.81 12.22
N ALA A 134 -13.75 10.59 11.73
CA ALA A 134 -14.49 9.54 12.42
C ALA A 134 -13.95 8.17 12.02
N ASP A 135 -13.81 7.27 13.00
CA ASP A 135 -13.53 5.87 12.72
C ASP A 135 -14.71 5.19 11.99
N ALA A 136 -14.47 4.01 11.43
CA ALA A 136 -15.47 3.24 10.71
C ALA A 136 -16.76 2.96 11.53
N GLU A 137 -16.66 2.76 12.86
CA GLU A 137 -17.83 2.49 13.71
C GLU A 137 -18.71 3.75 13.85
N GLN A 138 -18.09 4.92 14.01
CA GLN A 138 -18.76 6.21 14.11
C GLN A 138 -19.22 6.74 12.75
N ALA A 139 -18.53 6.36 11.67
CA ALA A 139 -18.86 6.72 10.29
C ALA A 139 -20.26 6.23 9.89
N ASP A 140 -20.63 5.02 10.30
CA ASP A 140 -21.96 4.46 10.04
C ASP A 140 -23.06 5.24 10.77
N VAL A 141 -22.78 5.72 11.99
CA VAL A 141 -23.70 6.59 12.75
C VAL A 141 -23.86 7.95 12.08
N LEU A 142 -22.77 8.54 11.59
CA LEU A 142 -22.80 9.81 10.86
C LEU A 142 -23.59 9.69 9.55
N THR A 143 -23.34 8.64 8.78
CA THR A 143 -24.05 8.38 7.52
C THR A 143 -25.56 8.22 7.76
N SER A 144 -25.93 7.44 8.79
CA SER A 144 -27.32 7.17 9.15
C SER A 144 -28.06 8.42 9.61
N LYS A 145 -27.38 9.32 10.32
CA LYS A 145 -27.97 10.54 10.90
C LYS A 145 -28.09 11.69 9.91
N TYR A 146 -27.19 11.78 8.93
CA TYR A 146 -27.14 12.85 7.93
C TYR A 146 -27.65 12.44 6.53
N GLY A 147 -28.08 11.18 6.35
CA GLY A 147 -28.77 10.75 5.12
C GLY A 147 -27.90 10.70 3.87
N ILE A 148 -26.58 10.54 4.02
CA ILE A 148 -25.65 10.47 2.89
C ILE A 148 -25.78 9.10 2.25
N GLN A 149 -26.44 9.01 1.09
CA GLN A 149 -26.57 7.77 0.33
C GLN A 149 -25.30 7.54 -0.49
N PHE A 150 -24.57 6.47 -0.15
CA PHE A 150 -23.45 6.01 -0.93
C PHE A 150 -23.92 5.36 -2.24
N PRO A 151 -23.31 5.67 -3.39
CA PRO A 151 -23.33 4.72 -4.49
C PRO A 151 -22.56 3.48 -4.03
N VAL A 152 -23.30 2.41 -3.73
CA VAL A 152 -22.72 1.07 -3.57
C VAL A 152 -22.12 0.72 -4.92
N GLN A 153 -20.80 0.88 -5.07
CA GLN A 153 -20.11 0.25 -6.18
C GLN A 153 -20.10 -1.24 -5.88
N GLU A 154 -21.09 -1.96 -6.43
CA GLU A 154 -20.96 -3.39 -6.66
C GLU A 154 -19.62 -3.62 -7.34
N THR A 155 -18.80 -4.47 -6.71
CA THR A 155 -17.52 -4.97 -7.15
C THR A 155 -17.49 -5.26 -8.66
N LYS A 156 -17.13 -4.25 -9.46
CA LYS A 156 -16.64 -4.42 -10.81
C LYS A 156 -15.26 -3.82 -10.80
N THR A 157 -14.28 -4.69 -10.59
CA THR A 157 -12.86 -4.44 -10.71
C THR A 157 -12.58 -3.41 -11.82
N PRO A 158 -12.14 -2.18 -11.49
CA PRO A 158 -11.69 -1.25 -12.50
C PRO A 158 -10.43 -1.84 -13.13
N LYS A 159 -10.42 -1.91 -14.46
CA LYS A 159 -9.27 -2.38 -15.22
C LYS A 159 -8.07 -1.48 -14.88
N LYS A 160 -7.04 -2.09 -14.28
CA LYS A 160 -5.73 -1.50 -14.01
C LYS A 160 -5.24 -0.71 -15.23
N GLN A 161 -5.18 0.61 -15.11
CA GLN A 161 -4.20 1.38 -15.85
C GLN A 161 -3.01 1.52 -14.91
N VAL A 162 -1.91 0.86 -15.28
CA VAL A 162 -0.65 0.93 -14.56
C VAL A 162 -0.10 2.34 -14.78
N VAL A 163 -0.20 3.20 -13.76
CA VAL A 163 0.53 4.46 -13.72
C VAL A 163 1.70 4.24 -12.76
N PHE A 164 2.92 4.34 -13.27
CA PHE A 164 4.16 4.23 -12.50
C PHE A 164 4.38 5.50 -11.64
N PRO A 165 5.15 5.41 -10.54
CA PRO A 165 5.01 6.30 -9.40
C PRO A 165 5.64 7.67 -9.67
N VAL A 166 4.92 8.72 -9.30
CA VAL A 166 5.51 10.05 -9.15
C VAL A 166 5.96 10.17 -7.71
N GLN A 167 7.22 9.83 -7.45
CA GLN A 167 7.95 10.43 -6.33
C GLN A 167 7.85 11.94 -6.46
N ARG A 168 7.62 12.66 -5.36
CA ARG A 168 8.42 13.85 -4.98
C ARG A 168 7.83 14.62 -3.78
N TYR A 169 8.68 14.82 -2.78
CA TYR A 169 9.02 16.10 -2.13
C TYR A 169 7.91 17.17 -2.03
N ALA A 170 7.20 17.15 -0.90
CA ALA A 170 6.00 17.91 -0.51
C ALA A 170 6.07 19.47 -0.48
N GLY A 171 6.96 20.12 -1.25
CA GLY A 171 6.97 21.59 -1.35
C GLY A 171 7.30 22.12 -2.74
N LYS A 172 8.23 21.48 -3.45
CA LYS A 172 8.60 21.87 -4.82
C LYS A 172 7.60 21.37 -5.86
N VAL A 173 6.95 20.22 -5.60
CA VAL A 173 5.99 19.62 -6.55
C VAL A 173 4.71 20.41 -6.70
N ALA A 174 4.20 20.97 -5.60
CA ALA A 174 2.99 21.80 -5.67
C ALA A 174 3.22 23.04 -6.54
N VAL A 175 4.41 23.66 -6.41
CA VAL A 175 4.80 24.79 -7.25
C VAL A 175 4.99 24.36 -8.70
N ASP A 176 5.72 23.27 -8.97
CA ASP A 176 5.94 22.76 -10.32
C ASP A 176 4.62 22.39 -11.01
N LYS A 177 3.70 21.67 -10.33
CA LYS A 177 2.37 21.33 -10.86
C LYS A 177 1.54 22.57 -11.18
N LEU A 178 1.59 23.60 -10.34
CA LEU A 178 0.88 24.86 -10.61
C LEU A 178 1.51 25.64 -11.76
N LEU A 179 2.84 25.60 -11.91
CA LEU A 179 3.55 26.20 -13.04
C LEU A 179 3.25 25.49 -14.37
N ASP A 180 3.19 24.16 -14.36
CA ASP A 180 2.81 23.35 -15.52
C ASP A 180 1.36 23.66 -15.93
N ALA A 181 0.43 23.62 -14.97
CA ALA A 181 -0.97 23.98 -15.22
C ALA A 181 -1.10 25.42 -15.74
N TYR A 182 -0.33 26.37 -15.20
CA TYR A 182 -0.31 27.74 -15.70
C TYR A 182 0.12 27.82 -17.16
N ASN A 183 1.16 27.08 -17.54
CA ASN A 183 1.66 27.07 -18.92
C ASN A 183 0.66 26.44 -19.90
N ASP A 184 -0.03 25.37 -19.49
CA ASP A 184 -1.07 24.72 -20.28
C ASP A 184 -2.25 25.66 -20.51
N TYR A 185 -2.82 26.23 -19.44
CA TYR A 185 -3.94 27.16 -19.55
C TYR A 185 -3.58 28.44 -20.31
N ARG A 186 -2.33 28.90 -20.22
CA ARG A 186 -1.84 30.05 -20.99
C ARG A 186 -1.77 29.73 -22.47
N THR A 187 -1.38 28.51 -22.82
CA THR A 187 -1.36 28.03 -24.20
C THR A 187 -2.77 27.92 -24.76
N LEU A 188 -3.69 27.31 -24.00
CA LEU A 188 -5.10 27.23 -24.37
C LEU A 188 -5.74 28.60 -24.53
N TYR A 189 -5.46 29.55 -23.63
CA TYR A 189 -5.96 30.93 -23.75
C TYR A 189 -5.44 31.62 -25.01
N LYS A 190 -4.16 31.44 -25.36
CA LYS A 190 -3.61 32.01 -26.61
C LYS A 190 -4.19 31.38 -27.87
N MET A 191 -4.53 30.09 -27.81
CA MET A 191 -5.07 29.36 -28.96
C MET A 191 -6.56 29.63 -29.18
N PHE A 192 -7.34 29.74 -28.10
CA PHE A 192 -8.80 29.76 -28.17
C PHE A 192 -9.44 31.06 -27.66
N GLY A 193 -8.72 31.89 -26.89
CA GLY A 193 -9.19 33.19 -26.42
C GLY A 193 -10.35 33.16 -25.41
N ASP A 194 -10.69 31.99 -24.86
CA ASP A 194 -11.84 31.85 -23.94
C ASP A 194 -11.53 32.42 -22.55
N GLU A 195 -12.42 33.29 -22.06
CA GLU A 195 -12.37 33.90 -20.72
C GLU A 195 -12.29 32.87 -19.58
N LYS A 196 -12.78 31.64 -19.78
CA LYS A 196 -12.66 30.56 -18.79
C LYS A 196 -11.20 30.24 -18.49
N TYR A 197 -10.33 30.24 -19.49
CA TYR A 197 -8.91 30.00 -19.30
C TYR A 197 -8.23 31.18 -18.59
N GLU A 198 -8.68 32.40 -18.86
CA GLU A 198 -8.20 33.60 -18.14
C GLU A 198 -8.54 33.54 -16.64
N LYS A 199 -9.76 33.12 -16.30
CA LYS A 199 -10.18 32.93 -14.90
C LYS A 199 -9.32 31.87 -14.21
N MET A 200 -9.03 30.77 -14.90
CA MET A 200 -8.19 29.70 -14.35
C MET A 200 -6.74 30.16 -14.12
N LEU A 201 -6.16 30.91 -15.07
CA LEU A 201 -4.83 31.52 -14.92
C LEU A 201 -4.75 32.43 -13.68
N ARG A 202 -5.78 33.24 -13.44
CA ARG A 202 -5.84 34.11 -12.25
C ARG A 202 -5.93 33.32 -10.94
N THR A 203 -6.63 32.20 -10.92
CA THR A 203 -6.73 31.31 -9.76
C THR A 203 -5.39 30.65 -9.45
N ILE A 204 -4.70 30.13 -10.47
CA ILE A 204 -3.39 29.51 -10.32
C ILE A 204 -2.35 30.51 -9.80
N LEU A 205 -2.36 31.75 -10.31
CA LEU A 205 -1.48 32.81 -9.82
C LEU A 205 -1.73 33.16 -8.34
N LYS A 206 -2.98 33.11 -7.88
CA LYS A 206 -3.32 33.32 -6.45
C LYS A 206 -2.78 32.18 -5.58
N GLN A 207 -2.88 30.94 -6.04
CA GLN A 207 -2.36 29.77 -5.34
C GLN A 207 -0.82 29.81 -5.26
N LEU A 208 -0.14 30.14 -6.37
CA LEU A 208 1.31 30.35 -6.39
C LEU A 208 1.76 31.46 -5.44
N LYS A 209 1.02 32.57 -5.38
CA LYS A 209 1.32 33.67 -4.45
C LYS A 209 1.17 33.25 -2.99
N LYS A 210 0.14 32.46 -2.67
CA LYS A 210 -0.10 31.95 -1.32
C LYS A 210 1.04 31.03 -0.87
N LEU A 211 1.45 30.10 -1.72
CA LEU A 211 2.58 29.19 -1.46
C LEU A 211 3.92 29.93 -1.35
N SER A 212 4.11 31.00 -2.14
CA SER A 212 5.30 31.86 -2.04
C SER A 212 5.35 32.66 -0.74
N SER A 213 4.21 33.12 -0.21
CA SER A 213 4.16 33.85 1.07
C SER A 213 4.29 32.94 2.30
N GLU A 214 3.87 31.68 2.19
CA GLU A 214 4.03 30.70 3.27
C GLU A 214 5.50 30.25 3.42
N ASN A 215 6.29 30.27 2.34
CA ASN A 215 7.73 29.97 2.37
C ASN A 215 8.63 31.13 2.85
N GLU A 216 8.14 32.37 2.94
CA GLU A 216 8.94 33.52 3.45
C GLU A 216 8.91 33.65 4.99
N HIS A 217 8.07 32.85 5.66
CA HIS A 217 7.88 32.88 7.13
C HIS A 217 8.31 31.59 7.85
N ALA A 218 8.99 30.68 7.13
CA ALA A 218 9.67 29.50 7.68
C ALA A 218 11.19 29.73 7.69
#